data_AF-A0A5B0MMU4-F1
#
_entry.id   AF-A0A5B0MMU4-F1
#
_cell.length_a   1.000
_cell.length_b   1.000
_cell.length_c   1.000
_cell.angle_alpha   90.00
_cell.angle_beta   90.00
_cell.angle_gamma   90.00
#
_symmetry.space_group_name_H-M   'P 1'
#
loop_
_entity.id
_entity.type
_entity.pdbx_description
1 polymer ?
#
loop_
_entity_poly.entity_id
_entity_poly.type
_entity_poly.pdbx_seq_one_letter_code
_entity_poly.pdbx_strand_id
1 'polypeptide(L)'
;MLHFYPYIIPVSHFSQILNLSFIHEQSQPLFWKYLNGWTDHQGAGSQLLAQCLQEFCGYFWNGKAFDNSFKYHQFVFQISSRIRKHLETRTDGSTSPGQKSVEEIEAFFCKAQLIMNYVEEFSQTVKKNQWISRFHPRPRASLAQLRHLAFLICDHMSPIYKFEAEVNVFNISQELELHGFPYCIQHTMLAIMGNKHYSFGDLRRTVLAIMEQAEQKQTDWIGKLYERLEMTVSQVVMSCQSDVQPRADGVYMKQDGFSEEIVARLTELEHFLIQELSYNEVQNKLLSWDKVFLAVRQELSSASSENVDALIRLLKHGHRVRRNLPVFHHAYYLMTQTNEREKKIVFEVMRHKLKELQKEMPTHAFERIREITKLTQAISRQTLYKVWTDRLLGKLTKLPHDLAMTVDGLMADCSRAILLKKMDAVCADYRVQTILDPVRDRLNLDARNLLRRARLLLASKRVTDEVHIMAKMLFHNAFADFSLFNVGDLYLRFLSLVNKQ
;
A
#
# COMPACT_ATOMS: atom_id res chain seq x y z
N MET A 1 -29.13 -18.53 -15.58
CA MET A 1 -28.20 -19.19 -16.54
C MET A 1 -26.91 -18.38 -16.70
N LEU A 2 -26.31 -17.89 -15.59
CA LEU A 2 -25.28 -16.83 -15.59
C LEU A 2 -24.30 -16.86 -14.37
N HIS A 3 -24.02 -18.02 -13.75
CA HIS A 3 -23.22 -18.07 -12.50
C HIS A 3 -22.03 -19.05 -12.43
N PHE A 4 -21.54 -19.62 -13.54
CA PHE A 4 -20.44 -20.60 -13.50
C PHE A 4 -19.26 -20.33 -14.44
N TYR A 5 -19.24 -19.16 -15.11
CA TYR A 5 -18.16 -18.77 -16.02
C TYR A 5 -16.78 -18.42 -15.39
N PRO A 6 -16.62 -18.07 -14.09
CA PRO A 6 -15.29 -17.80 -13.54
C PRO A 6 -14.39 -19.03 -13.39
N TYR A 7 -14.94 -20.24 -13.42
CA TYR A 7 -14.26 -21.44 -12.91
C TYR A 7 -13.59 -22.33 -13.98
N ILE A 8 -13.85 -22.09 -15.27
CA ILE A 8 -13.32 -22.89 -16.40
C ILE A 8 -12.07 -22.24 -17.03
N ILE A 9 -12.00 -20.90 -16.97
CA ILE A 9 -10.86 -20.10 -17.46
C ILE A 9 -9.52 -20.53 -16.84
N PRO A 10 -9.43 -20.87 -15.53
CA PRO A 10 -8.15 -21.16 -14.90
C PRO A 10 -7.45 -22.38 -15.52
N VAL A 11 -8.12 -23.52 -15.78
CA VAL A 11 -7.45 -24.75 -16.28
C VAL A 11 -6.82 -24.57 -17.67
N SER A 12 -7.49 -23.87 -18.57
CA SER A 12 -6.97 -23.56 -19.91
C SER A 12 -5.82 -22.54 -19.89
N HIS A 13 -5.83 -21.62 -18.93
CA HIS A 13 -4.75 -20.66 -18.73
C HIS A 13 -3.59 -21.27 -17.92
N PHE A 14 -3.87 -22.18 -16.99
CA PHE A 14 -2.88 -22.89 -16.16
C PHE A 14 -1.94 -23.73 -17.02
N SER A 15 -2.48 -24.37 -18.06
CA SER A 15 -1.66 -25.15 -18.97
C SER A 15 -0.86 -24.33 -19.97
N GLN A 16 -1.25 -23.08 -20.23
CA GLN A 16 -0.46 -22.12 -21.01
C GLN A 16 0.70 -21.52 -20.20
N ILE A 17 0.59 -21.48 -18.86
CA ILE A 17 1.63 -20.94 -17.96
C ILE A 17 2.74 -21.96 -17.71
N LEU A 18 2.44 -23.26 -17.73
CA LEU A 18 3.43 -24.29 -17.46
C LEU A 18 4.45 -24.37 -18.60
N ASN A 19 5.65 -23.90 -18.33
CA ASN A 19 6.79 -24.25 -19.16
C ASN A 19 7.14 -25.72 -18.89
N LEU A 20 6.59 -26.66 -19.66
CA LEU A 20 6.85 -28.12 -19.55
C LEU A 20 8.12 -28.57 -20.31
N SER A 21 8.91 -27.63 -20.85
CA SER A 21 10.09 -27.94 -21.69
C SER A 21 11.22 -28.67 -20.94
N PHE A 22 11.08 -28.83 -19.62
CA PHE A 22 12.08 -29.46 -18.74
C PHE A 22 11.87 -30.95 -18.51
N ILE A 23 10.70 -31.50 -18.86
CA ILE A 23 10.42 -32.92 -18.68
C ILE A 23 10.95 -33.67 -19.91
N HIS A 24 12.27 -33.87 -19.94
CA HIS A 24 12.94 -34.73 -20.93
C HIS A 24 12.35 -36.15 -20.88
N GLU A 25 12.41 -36.90 -22.00
CA GLU A 25 11.88 -38.27 -22.08
C GLU A 25 12.35 -39.18 -20.92
N GLN A 26 13.57 -38.97 -20.44
CA GLN A 26 14.18 -39.74 -19.35
C GLN A 26 13.61 -39.43 -17.96
N SER A 27 13.10 -38.22 -17.72
CA SER A 27 12.57 -37.78 -16.43
C SER A 27 11.04 -37.83 -16.34
N GLN A 28 10.34 -38.04 -17.46
CA GLN A 28 8.87 -38.20 -17.51
C GLN A 28 8.35 -39.34 -16.60
N PRO A 29 8.90 -40.57 -16.64
CA PRO A 29 8.33 -41.67 -15.85
C PRO A 29 8.49 -41.44 -14.34
N LEU A 30 9.62 -40.86 -13.93
CA LEU A 30 9.90 -40.50 -12.54
C LEU A 30 8.96 -39.40 -12.06
N PHE A 31 8.74 -38.36 -12.87
CA PHE A 31 7.81 -37.28 -12.55
C PHE A 31 6.40 -37.80 -12.24
N TRP A 32 5.81 -38.61 -13.14
CA TRP A 32 4.46 -39.14 -12.94
C TRP A 32 4.38 -40.11 -11.76
N LYS A 33 5.42 -40.93 -11.55
CA LYS A 33 5.51 -41.81 -10.38
C LYS A 33 5.44 -41.01 -9.07
N TYR A 34 6.17 -39.90 -8.99
CA TYR A 34 6.20 -39.05 -7.80
C TYR A 34 4.91 -38.25 -7.62
N LEU A 35 4.36 -37.68 -8.70
CA LEU A 35 3.11 -36.93 -8.65
C LEU A 35 1.95 -37.83 -8.24
N ASN A 36 1.80 -39.00 -8.86
CA ASN A 36 0.71 -39.93 -8.57
C ASN A 36 0.78 -40.43 -7.12
N GLY A 37 1.97 -40.88 -6.69
CA GLY A 37 2.17 -41.32 -5.30
C GLY A 37 1.91 -40.20 -4.29
N TRP A 38 2.20 -38.95 -4.62
CA TRP A 38 1.86 -37.82 -3.75
C TRP A 38 0.35 -37.53 -3.74
N THR A 39 -0.32 -37.58 -4.88
CA THR A 39 -1.77 -37.32 -4.96
C THR A 39 -2.64 -38.39 -4.34
N ASP A 40 -2.16 -39.64 -4.27
CA ASP A 40 -2.87 -40.76 -3.62
C ASP A 40 -3.13 -40.47 -2.14
N HIS A 41 -2.22 -39.75 -1.49
CA HIS A 41 -2.35 -39.35 -0.08
C HIS A 41 -3.16 -38.06 0.14
N GLN A 42 -3.60 -37.37 -0.93
CA GLN A 42 -4.32 -36.09 -0.88
C GLN A 42 -5.81 -36.20 -1.28
N GLY A 43 -6.25 -37.42 -1.62
CA GLY A 43 -7.64 -37.78 -1.91
C GLY A 43 -8.06 -37.65 -3.38
N ALA A 44 -9.28 -38.13 -3.68
CA ALA A 44 -9.77 -38.33 -5.05
C ALA A 44 -9.73 -37.08 -5.96
N GLY A 45 -9.94 -35.88 -5.41
CA GLY A 45 -9.86 -34.64 -6.18
C GLY A 45 -8.44 -34.34 -6.70
N SER A 46 -7.41 -34.66 -5.91
CA SER A 46 -6.01 -34.48 -6.31
C SER A 46 -5.59 -35.51 -7.37
N GLN A 47 -6.07 -36.75 -7.24
CA GLN A 47 -5.85 -37.81 -8.25
C GLN A 47 -6.47 -37.43 -9.60
N LEU A 48 -7.71 -36.93 -9.61
CA LEU A 48 -8.36 -36.46 -10.84
C LEU A 48 -7.54 -35.36 -11.51
N LEU A 49 -7.05 -34.38 -10.74
CA LEU A 49 -6.24 -33.29 -11.27
C LEU A 49 -4.90 -33.76 -11.84
N ALA A 50 -4.22 -34.71 -11.18
CA ALA A 50 -2.99 -35.29 -11.70
C ALA A 50 -3.22 -36.07 -13.01
N GLN A 51 -4.31 -36.84 -13.10
CA GLN A 51 -4.69 -37.53 -14.33
C GLN A 51 -4.99 -36.55 -15.47
N CYS A 52 -5.78 -35.51 -15.21
CA CYS A 52 -6.07 -34.47 -16.19
C CYS A 52 -4.79 -33.76 -16.65
N LEU A 53 -3.86 -33.47 -15.73
CA LEU A 53 -2.56 -32.89 -16.07
C LEU A 53 -1.72 -33.84 -16.93
N GLN A 54 -1.72 -35.14 -16.62
CA GLN A 54 -1.01 -36.17 -17.39
C GLN A 54 -1.53 -36.29 -18.81
N GLU A 55 -2.85 -36.34 -18.96
CA GLU A 55 -3.50 -36.32 -20.28
C GLU A 55 -3.15 -35.04 -21.03
N PHE A 56 -3.18 -33.89 -20.35
CA PHE A 56 -2.86 -32.61 -20.95
C PHE A 56 -1.42 -32.57 -21.45
N CYS A 57 -0.44 -32.89 -20.61
CA CYS A 57 0.98 -32.93 -21.00
C CYS A 57 1.23 -33.93 -22.13
N GLY A 58 0.62 -35.12 -22.04
CA GLY A 58 0.71 -36.16 -23.08
C GLY A 58 0.17 -35.73 -24.43
N TYR A 59 -0.86 -34.88 -24.47
CA TYR A 59 -1.36 -34.31 -25.72
C TYR A 59 -0.26 -33.54 -26.49
N PHE A 60 0.54 -32.72 -25.80
CA PHE A 60 1.61 -31.91 -26.41
C PHE A 60 2.88 -32.70 -26.69
N TRP A 61 3.28 -33.61 -25.79
CA TRP A 61 4.45 -34.45 -26.02
C TRP A 61 4.33 -35.33 -27.26
N ASN A 62 3.11 -35.65 -27.67
CA ASN A 62 2.83 -36.34 -28.94
C ASN A 62 2.95 -35.42 -30.18
N GLY A 63 3.62 -34.26 -30.08
CA GLY A 63 3.91 -33.36 -31.19
C GLY A 63 2.74 -32.49 -31.66
N LYS A 64 1.65 -32.41 -30.89
CA LYS A 64 0.49 -31.58 -31.23
C LYS A 64 0.71 -30.15 -30.74
N ALA A 65 0.62 -29.19 -31.66
CA ALA A 65 0.84 -27.78 -31.36
C ALA A 65 -0.33 -27.15 -30.61
N PHE A 66 -0.05 -26.02 -29.94
CA PHE A 66 -1.07 -25.15 -29.38
C PHE A 66 -1.69 -24.31 -30.51
N ASP A 67 -2.55 -24.94 -31.31
CA ASP A 67 -2.93 -24.45 -32.65
C ASP A 67 -4.36 -23.88 -32.74
N ASN A 68 -5.03 -23.67 -31.60
CA ASN A 68 -6.45 -23.29 -31.53
C ASN A 68 -7.37 -24.19 -32.40
N SER A 69 -6.94 -25.43 -32.68
CA SER A 69 -7.75 -26.35 -33.48
C SER A 69 -9.03 -26.75 -32.74
N PHE A 70 -10.04 -27.13 -33.51
CA PHE A 70 -11.25 -27.75 -32.97
C PHE A 70 -10.93 -28.94 -32.05
N LYS A 71 -9.91 -29.74 -32.40
CA LYS A 71 -9.44 -30.89 -31.60
C LYS A 71 -8.87 -30.45 -30.26
N TYR A 72 -8.12 -29.35 -30.22
CA TYR A 72 -7.64 -28.76 -28.97
C TYR A 72 -8.82 -28.31 -28.09
N HIS A 73 -9.78 -27.56 -28.64
CA HIS A 73 -10.96 -27.10 -27.88
C HIS A 73 -11.82 -28.27 -27.38
N GLN A 74 -12.01 -29.31 -28.17
CA GLN A 74 -12.74 -30.52 -27.77
C GLN A 74 -12.04 -31.24 -26.61
N PHE A 75 -10.71 -31.32 -26.64
CA PHE A 75 -9.91 -31.91 -25.58
C PHE A 75 -10.00 -31.10 -24.28
N VAL A 76 -9.85 -29.77 -24.35
CA VAL A 76 -10.04 -28.88 -23.19
C VAL A 76 -11.46 -29.03 -22.61
N PHE A 77 -12.48 -29.11 -23.47
CA PHE A 77 -13.87 -29.29 -23.06
C PHE A 77 -14.09 -30.62 -22.32
N GLN A 78 -13.48 -31.72 -22.78
CA GLN A 78 -13.58 -33.03 -22.13
C GLN A 78 -12.98 -33.02 -20.73
N ILE A 79 -11.76 -32.49 -20.57
CA ILE A 79 -11.10 -32.33 -19.27
C ILE A 79 -11.94 -31.45 -18.35
N SER A 80 -12.40 -30.30 -18.86
CA SER A 80 -13.22 -29.36 -18.10
C SER A 80 -14.54 -29.99 -17.63
N SER A 81 -15.15 -30.83 -18.47
CA SER A 81 -16.41 -31.52 -18.15
C SER A 81 -16.23 -32.60 -17.07
N ARG A 82 -15.08 -33.29 -17.05
CA ARG A 82 -14.75 -34.25 -15.98
C ARG A 82 -14.55 -33.56 -14.63
N ILE A 83 -13.83 -32.44 -14.64
CA ILE A 83 -13.65 -31.60 -13.44
C ILE A 83 -15.00 -31.10 -12.95
N ARG A 84 -15.86 -30.61 -13.85
CA ARG A 84 -17.21 -30.13 -13.51
C ARG A 84 -18.05 -31.21 -12.84
N LYS A 85 -18.13 -32.41 -13.43
CA LYS A 85 -18.88 -33.54 -12.86
C LYS A 85 -18.37 -33.94 -11.47
N HIS A 86 -17.07 -33.88 -11.23
CA HIS A 86 -16.49 -34.18 -9.91
C HIS A 86 -16.90 -33.16 -8.84
N LEU A 87 -17.03 -31.89 -9.22
CA LEU A 87 -17.51 -30.83 -8.33
C LEU A 87 -19.03 -30.98 -8.07
N GLU A 88 -19.82 -31.22 -9.13
CA GLU A 88 -21.28 -31.39 -9.04
C GLU A 88 -21.69 -32.59 -8.17
N THR A 89 -21.03 -33.74 -8.34
CA THR A 89 -21.31 -34.96 -7.57
C THR A 89 -21.02 -34.87 -6.07
N ARG A 90 -20.23 -33.89 -5.64
CA ARG A 90 -19.96 -33.63 -4.21
C ARG A 90 -20.91 -32.61 -3.60
N THR A 91 -21.41 -31.67 -4.40
CA THR A 91 -22.38 -30.67 -3.95
C THR A 91 -23.79 -31.22 -3.72
N ASP A 92 -24.20 -32.26 -4.45
CA ASP A 92 -25.57 -32.82 -4.40
C ASP A 92 -25.91 -33.57 -3.10
N GLY A 93 -24.95 -33.79 -2.20
CA GLY A 93 -25.15 -34.50 -0.93
C GLY A 93 -25.48 -33.61 0.29
N SER A 94 -25.69 -32.29 0.13
CA SER A 94 -25.68 -31.35 1.26
C SER A 94 -26.94 -30.45 1.38
N THR A 95 -27.44 -30.29 2.61
CA THR A 95 -28.68 -29.57 2.97
C THR A 95 -28.59 -28.03 2.97
N SER A 96 -27.45 -27.45 2.59
CA SER A 96 -27.27 -25.99 2.43
C SER A 96 -26.46 -25.68 1.16
N PRO A 97 -27.09 -25.75 -0.02
CA PRO A 97 -26.39 -25.92 -1.31
C PRO A 97 -25.54 -24.72 -1.78
N GLY A 98 -25.74 -23.53 -1.21
CA GLY A 98 -25.08 -22.30 -1.68
C GLY A 98 -23.70 -21.98 -1.08
N GLN A 99 -23.44 -22.31 0.19
CA GLN A 99 -22.18 -21.94 0.88
C GLN A 99 -21.15 -23.09 0.87
N LYS A 100 -21.58 -24.34 1.04
CA LYS A 100 -20.68 -25.51 0.99
C LYS A 100 -20.11 -25.76 -0.41
N SER A 101 -20.86 -25.45 -1.46
CA SER A 101 -20.39 -25.55 -2.84
C SER A 101 -19.22 -24.61 -3.13
N VAL A 102 -19.24 -23.40 -2.56
CA VAL A 102 -18.13 -22.44 -2.68
C VAL A 102 -16.88 -22.97 -1.95
N GLU A 103 -17.03 -23.47 -0.73
CA GLU A 103 -15.91 -24.05 0.05
C GLU A 103 -15.27 -25.26 -0.63
N GLU A 104 -16.07 -26.14 -1.24
CA GLU A 104 -15.55 -27.32 -1.97
C GLU A 104 -14.82 -26.93 -3.25
N ILE A 105 -15.33 -25.93 -3.97
CA ILE A 105 -14.68 -25.36 -5.15
C ILE A 105 -13.34 -24.70 -4.75
N GLU A 106 -13.32 -23.90 -3.68
CA GLU A 106 -12.09 -23.30 -3.16
C GLU A 106 -11.05 -24.35 -2.74
N ALA A 107 -11.49 -25.43 -2.07
CA ALA A 107 -10.63 -26.53 -1.69
C ALA A 107 -10.05 -27.25 -2.92
N PHE A 108 -10.82 -27.37 -4.00
CA PHE A 108 -10.35 -27.94 -5.26
C PHE A 108 -9.32 -27.05 -5.96
N PHE A 109 -9.50 -25.72 -5.94
CA PHE A 109 -8.50 -24.77 -6.47
C PHE A 109 -7.18 -24.85 -5.72
N CYS A 110 -7.21 -24.91 -4.39
CA CYS A 110 -6.02 -25.06 -3.57
C CYS A 110 -5.23 -26.33 -3.95
N LYS A 111 -5.93 -27.43 -4.26
CA LYS A 111 -5.31 -28.68 -4.73
C LYS A 111 -4.67 -28.53 -6.10
N ALA A 112 -5.31 -27.81 -7.02
CA ALA A 112 -4.76 -27.55 -8.35
C ALA A 112 -3.47 -26.74 -8.25
N GLN A 113 -3.45 -25.64 -7.51
CA GLN A 113 -2.24 -24.83 -7.28
C GLN A 113 -1.12 -25.63 -6.61
N LEU A 114 -1.46 -26.53 -5.69
CA LEU A 114 -0.48 -27.39 -5.04
C LEU A 114 0.20 -28.35 -6.02
N ILE A 115 -0.55 -28.93 -6.96
CA ILE A 115 0.01 -29.73 -8.06
C ILE A 115 0.93 -28.88 -8.94
N MET A 116 0.55 -27.63 -9.23
CA MET A 116 1.36 -26.72 -10.05
C MET A 116 2.70 -26.37 -9.40
N ASN A 117 2.66 -26.03 -8.11
CA ASN A 117 3.86 -25.76 -7.34
C ASN A 117 4.77 -27.00 -7.24
N TYR A 118 4.18 -28.19 -7.18
CA TYR A 118 4.93 -29.45 -7.23
C TYR A 118 5.63 -29.66 -8.57
N VAL A 119 4.93 -29.43 -9.68
CA VAL A 119 5.47 -29.53 -11.06
C VAL A 119 6.65 -28.59 -11.24
N GLU A 120 6.50 -27.35 -10.78
CA GLU A 120 7.51 -26.30 -10.89
C GLU A 120 8.74 -26.58 -9.99
N GLU A 121 8.53 -27.08 -8.76
CA GLU A 121 9.62 -27.53 -7.89
C GLU A 121 10.41 -28.69 -8.51
N PHE A 122 9.70 -29.66 -9.11
CA PHE A 122 10.34 -30.76 -9.82
C PHE A 122 11.15 -30.22 -11.01
N SER A 123 10.58 -29.29 -11.78
CA SER A 123 11.25 -28.61 -12.89
C SER A 123 12.60 -28.01 -12.49
N GLN A 124 12.57 -27.19 -11.45
CA GLN A 124 13.75 -26.48 -10.98
C GLN A 124 14.81 -27.46 -10.47
N THR A 125 14.38 -28.55 -9.82
CA THR A 125 15.28 -29.60 -9.35
C THR A 125 15.94 -30.34 -10.52
N VAL A 126 15.20 -30.64 -11.59
CA VAL A 126 15.74 -31.32 -12.78
C VAL A 126 16.73 -30.41 -13.48
N LYS A 127 16.36 -29.14 -13.72
CA LYS A 127 17.23 -28.15 -14.38
C LYS A 127 18.55 -27.95 -13.62
N LYS A 128 18.49 -27.96 -12.29
CA LYS A 128 19.68 -27.78 -11.44
C LYS A 128 20.58 -29.01 -11.39
N ASN A 129 19.99 -30.20 -11.25
CA ASN A 129 20.75 -31.42 -10.94
C ASN A 129 20.98 -32.34 -12.15
N GLN A 130 20.33 -32.09 -13.29
CA GLN A 130 20.29 -32.90 -14.52
C GLN A 130 19.69 -34.31 -14.35
N TRP A 131 19.97 -35.00 -13.25
CA TRP A 131 19.40 -36.28 -12.86
C TRP A 131 18.89 -36.23 -11.41
N ILE A 132 17.64 -36.67 -11.20
CA ILE A 132 17.02 -36.83 -9.89
C ILE A 132 16.80 -38.32 -9.59
N SER A 133 17.43 -38.83 -8.53
CA SER A 133 17.16 -40.18 -8.01
C SER A 133 15.96 -40.22 -7.05
N ARG A 134 15.75 -39.14 -6.28
CA ARG A 134 14.58 -38.93 -5.41
C ARG A 134 14.14 -37.48 -5.38
N PHE A 135 12.84 -37.26 -5.52
CA PHE A 135 12.23 -35.93 -5.38
C PHE A 135 11.61 -35.77 -3.99
N HIS A 136 11.97 -34.69 -3.30
CA HIS A 136 11.45 -34.33 -1.99
C HIS A 136 10.79 -32.96 -2.11
N PRO A 137 9.44 -32.89 -2.07
CA PRO A 137 8.72 -31.63 -2.15
C PRO A 137 9.12 -30.75 -0.97
N ARG A 138 9.25 -29.45 -1.22
CA ARG A 138 9.65 -28.51 -0.16
C ARG A 138 8.51 -28.30 0.84
N PRO A 139 8.83 -27.91 2.10
CA PRO A 139 7.82 -27.47 3.06
C PRO A 139 7.00 -26.33 2.47
N ARG A 140 5.69 -26.32 2.76
CA ARG A 140 4.76 -25.28 2.29
C ARG A 140 4.86 -24.03 3.15
N ALA A 141 4.35 -22.93 2.62
CA ALA A 141 4.33 -21.65 3.32
C ALA A 141 3.61 -21.74 4.67
N SER A 142 4.25 -21.22 5.72
CA SER A 142 3.64 -21.12 7.05
C SER A 142 2.63 -19.98 7.12
N LEU A 143 1.69 -20.06 8.07
CA LEU A 143 0.73 -18.99 8.32
C LEU A 143 1.41 -17.64 8.62
N ALA A 144 2.54 -17.66 9.33
CA ALA A 144 3.32 -16.46 9.65
C ALA A 144 3.89 -15.81 8.38
N GLN A 145 4.43 -16.62 7.46
CA GLN A 145 4.91 -16.15 6.16
C GLN A 145 3.76 -15.55 5.34
N LEU A 146 2.61 -16.21 5.28
CA LEU A 146 1.44 -15.72 4.54
C LEU A 146 0.90 -14.39 5.10
N ARG A 147 0.84 -14.23 6.42
CA ARG A 147 0.44 -12.96 7.06
C ARG A 147 1.42 -11.84 6.73
N HIS A 148 2.71 -12.12 6.81
CA HIS A 148 3.75 -11.13 6.47
C HIS A 148 3.67 -10.73 5.00
N LEU A 149 3.42 -11.70 4.12
CA LEU A 149 3.27 -11.45 2.71
C LEU A 149 2.03 -10.59 2.40
N ALA A 150 0.89 -10.90 3.02
CA ALA A 150 -0.32 -10.08 2.90
C ALA A 150 -0.08 -8.65 3.38
N PHE A 151 0.63 -8.46 4.49
CA PHE A 151 1.04 -7.13 4.97
C PHE A 151 1.86 -6.37 3.94
N LEU A 152 2.87 -7.00 3.35
CA LEU A 152 3.69 -6.36 2.32
C LEU A 152 2.90 -6.09 1.03
N ILE A 153 1.97 -6.96 0.64
CA ILE A 153 1.10 -6.73 -0.53
C ILE A 153 0.17 -5.55 -0.27
N CYS A 154 -0.44 -5.45 0.91
CA CYS A 154 -1.22 -4.28 1.32
C CYS A 154 -0.38 -3.00 1.24
N ASP A 155 0.85 -3.03 1.75
CA ASP A 155 1.78 -1.91 1.66
C ASP A 155 2.06 -1.53 0.19
N HIS A 156 2.25 -2.54 -0.66
CA HIS A 156 2.46 -2.32 -2.09
C HIS A 156 1.20 -1.85 -2.85
N MET A 157 0.01 -2.11 -2.34
CA MET A 157 -1.23 -1.53 -2.87
C MET A 157 -1.51 -0.13 -2.31
N SER A 158 -0.91 0.22 -1.18
CA SER A 158 -1.14 1.49 -0.50
C SER A 158 -0.54 2.65 -1.30
N PRO A 159 -1.30 3.75 -1.47
CA PRO A 159 -0.78 4.93 -2.13
C PRO A 159 0.37 5.53 -1.29
N ILE A 160 1.43 5.96 -1.99
CA ILE A 160 2.56 6.67 -1.36
C ILE A 160 2.23 8.16 -1.23
N TYR A 161 1.41 8.69 -2.15
CA TYR A 161 0.93 10.07 -2.17
C TYR A 161 -0.60 10.09 -2.21
N LYS A 162 -1.23 11.04 -1.51
CA LYS A 162 -2.70 11.14 -1.41
C LYS A 162 -3.42 11.21 -2.76
N PHE A 163 -2.81 11.80 -3.77
CA PHE A 163 -3.50 12.13 -5.03
C PHE A 163 -3.29 11.12 -6.16
N GLU A 164 -2.46 10.08 -6.00
CA GLU A 164 -2.19 9.12 -7.09
C GLU A 164 -1.89 7.70 -6.62
N ALA A 165 -2.62 6.75 -7.23
CA ALA A 165 -2.40 5.31 -7.12
C ALA A 165 -1.36 4.75 -8.12
N GLU A 166 -0.91 5.55 -9.09
CA GLU A 166 -0.19 5.08 -10.29
C GLU A 166 1.32 5.33 -10.29
N VAL A 167 1.88 6.00 -9.28
CA VAL A 167 3.33 6.20 -9.17
C VAL A 167 4.01 4.87 -8.81
N ASN A 168 4.20 4.01 -9.81
CA ASN A 168 4.84 2.71 -9.70
C ASN A 168 6.36 2.87 -9.68
N VAL A 169 6.91 3.27 -8.52
CA VAL A 169 8.37 3.36 -8.30
C VAL A 169 9.02 1.97 -8.33
N PHE A 170 8.26 0.91 -8.02
CA PHE A 170 8.74 -0.46 -7.93
C PHE A 170 7.79 -1.41 -8.67
N ASN A 171 8.20 -1.85 -9.86
CA ASN A 171 7.39 -2.74 -10.68
C ASN A 171 7.59 -4.21 -10.25
N ILE A 172 6.72 -4.70 -9.37
CA ILE A 172 6.80 -6.06 -8.83
C ILE A 172 6.89 -7.12 -9.94
N SER A 173 6.16 -6.98 -11.06
CA SER A 173 6.17 -8.02 -12.10
C SER A 173 7.52 -8.12 -12.78
N GLN A 174 8.12 -6.97 -13.13
CA GLN A 174 9.45 -6.91 -13.71
C GLN A 174 10.50 -7.46 -12.74
N GLU A 175 10.39 -7.14 -11.45
CA GLU A 175 11.30 -7.61 -10.41
C GLU A 175 11.22 -9.12 -10.20
N LEU A 176 10.02 -9.70 -10.26
CA LEU A 176 9.84 -11.15 -10.17
C LEU A 176 10.48 -11.89 -11.37
N GLU A 177 10.37 -11.32 -12.57
CA GLU A 177 11.03 -11.85 -13.78
C GLU A 177 12.55 -11.76 -13.67
N LEU A 178 13.09 -10.59 -13.32
CA LEU A 178 14.53 -10.34 -13.16
C LEU A 178 15.17 -11.28 -12.13
N HIS A 179 14.46 -11.58 -11.05
CA HIS A 179 14.91 -12.50 -10.00
C HIS A 179 14.60 -13.97 -10.28
N GLY A 180 14.04 -14.31 -11.44
CA GLY A 180 13.80 -15.69 -11.85
C GLY A 180 12.80 -16.43 -10.96
N PHE A 181 11.78 -15.74 -10.45
CA PHE A 181 10.74 -16.39 -9.64
C PHE A 181 9.99 -17.45 -10.46
N PRO A 182 9.45 -18.50 -9.81
CA PRO A 182 8.59 -19.48 -10.47
C PRO A 182 7.43 -18.81 -11.22
N TYR A 183 7.09 -19.30 -12.43
CA TYR A 183 6.02 -18.70 -13.25
C TYR A 183 4.66 -18.66 -12.53
N CYS A 184 4.36 -19.68 -11.72
CA CYS A 184 3.15 -19.68 -10.89
C CYS A 184 3.11 -18.49 -9.93
N ILE A 185 4.23 -18.16 -9.27
CA ILE A 185 4.31 -17.02 -8.34
C ILE A 185 4.24 -15.69 -9.09
N GLN A 186 4.94 -15.57 -10.23
CA GLN A 186 4.86 -14.37 -11.08
C GLN A 186 3.41 -14.06 -11.47
N HIS A 187 2.71 -15.10 -11.94
CA HIS A 187 1.33 -14.99 -12.41
C HIS A 187 0.35 -14.72 -11.26
N THR A 188 0.46 -15.43 -10.13
CA THR A 188 -0.32 -15.17 -8.92
C THR A 188 -0.13 -13.74 -8.42
N MET A 189 1.10 -13.22 -8.41
CA MET A 189 1.36 -11.84 -7.99
C MET A 189 0.75 -10.83 -8.96
N LEU A 190 0.82 -11.05 -10.26
CA LEU A 190 0.12 -10.23 -11.25
C LEU A 190 -1.39 -10.20 -10.99
N ALA A 191 -1.99 -11.35 -10.69
CA ALA A 191 -3.40 -11.46 -10.35
C ALA A 191 -3.76 -10.70 -9.08
N ILE A 192 -3.05 -10.96 -7.98
CA ILE A 192 -3.28 -10.31 -6.69
C ILE A 192 -3.14 -8.79 -6.81
N MET A 193 -2.13 -8.31 -7.53
CA MET A 193 -1.88 -6.88 -7.74
C MET A 193 -2.88 -6.21 -8.71
N GLY A 194 -3.88 -6.93 -9.22
CA GLY A 194 -4.92 -6.40 -10.10
C GLY A 194 -4.50 -6.19 -11.55
N ASN A 195 -3.35 -6.74 -11.96
CA ASN A 195 -2.84 -6.61 -13.33
C ASN A 195 -3.45 -7.64 -14.30
N LYS A 196 -4.19 -8.64 -13.79
CA LYS A 196 -4.97 -9.63 -14.57
C LYS A 196 -6.21 -10.08 -13.78
N HIS A 197 -7.32 -10.38 -14.47
CA HIS A 197 -8.53 -10.92 -13.85
C HIS A 197 -8.36 -12.41 -13.49
N TYR A 198 -8.50 -12.75 -12.20
CA TYR A 198 -8.47 -14.14 -11.70
C TYR A 198 -9.52 -14.35 -10.61
N SER A 199 -9.45 -15.45 -9.85
CA SER A 199 -10.40 -15.98 -8.86
C SER A 199 -11.15 -14.96 -7.97
N PHE A 200 -10.63 -13.74 -7.82
CA PHE A 200 -11.18 -12.65 -6.98
C PHE A 200 -11.59 -11.38 -7.75
N GLY A 201 -11.62 -11.42 -9.09
CA GLY A 201 -11.80 -10.23 -9.93
C GLY A 201 -10.58 -9.31 -9.90
N ASP A 202 -10.81 -8.00 -10.00
CA ASP A 202 -9.77 -6.98 -9.81
C ASP A 202 -9.67 -6.64 -8.32
N LEU A 203 -8.84 -7.40 -7.60
CA LEU A 203 -8.66 -7.25 -6.16
C LEU A 203 -8.13 -5.86 -5.81
N ARG A 204 -7.16 -5.34 -6.57
CA ARG A 204 -6.59 -4.00 -6.34
C ARG A 204 -7.68 -2.94 -6.45
N ARG A 205 -8.47 -2.94 -7.52
CA ARG A 205 -9.56 -1.98 -7.69
C ARG A 205 -10.59 -2.08 -6.57
N THR A 206 -10.92 -3.31 -6.14
CA THR A 206 -11.84 -3.53 -5.03
C THR A 206 -11.31 -2.96 -3.72
N VAL A 207 -10.03 -3.17 -3.42
CA VAL A 207 -9.36 -2.64 -2.23
C VAL A 207 -9.27 -1.13 -2.27
N LEU A 208 -8.88 -0.55 -3.40
CA LEU A 208 -8.79 0.90 -3.58
C LEU A 208 -10.16 1.57 -3.45
N ALA A 209 -11.23 0.98 -4.00
CA ALA A 209 -12.58 1.49 -3.82
C ALA A 209 -13.03 1.51 -2.35
N ILE A 210 -12.63 0.53 -1.54
CA ILE A 210 -12.89 0.53 -0.09
C ILE A 210 -12.13 1.69 0.58
N MET A 211 -10.91 1.97 0.15
CA MET A 211 -10.12 3.09 0.67
C MET A 211 -10.76 4.43 0.30
N GLU A 212 -11.12 4.63 -0.97
CA GLU A 212 -11.78 5.84 -1.46
C GLU A 212 -13.10 6.10 -0.71
N GLN A 213 -13.92 5.07 -0.50
CA GLN A 213 -15.15 5.21 0.29
C GLN A 213 -14.88 5.60 1.75
N ALA A 214 -13.80 5.08 2.35
CA ALA A 214 -13.42 5.44 3.70
C ALA A 214 -12.92 6.90 3.77
N GLU A 215 -12.15 7.34 2.79
CA GLU A 215 -11.64 8.71 2.67
C GLU A 215 -12.78 9.71 2.39
N GLN A 216 -13.76 9.35 1.56
CA GLN A 216 -14.92 10.19 1.31
C GLN A 216 -15.74 10.39 2.60
N LYS A 217 -16.05 9.29 3.32
CA LYS A 217 -16.75 9.38 4.61
C LYS A 217 -16.00 10.25 5.61
N GLN A 218 -14.67 10.20 5.57
CA GLN A 218 -13.81 11.01 6.42
C GLN A 218 -13.90 12.49 6.05
N THR A 219 -13.83 12.81 4.76
CA THR A 219 -13.97 14.18 4.24
C THR A 219 -15.35 14.76 4.56
N ASP A 220 -16.41 13.98 4.39
CA ASP A 220 -17.78 14.37 4.75
C ASP A 220 -17.91 14.67 6.25
N TRP A 221 -17.23 13.88 7.09
CA TRP A 221 -17.24 14.09 8.54
C TRP A 221 -16.53 15.39 8.93
N ILE A 222 -15.43 15.76 8.26
CA ILE A 222 -14.75 17.05 8.46
C ILE A 222 -15.67 18.20 8.08
N GLY A 223 -16.35 18.11 6.93
CA GLY A 223 -17.31 19.12 6.48
C GLY A 223 -18.36 19.40 7.57
N LYS A 224 -18.96 18.34 8.10
CA LYS A 224 -19.91 18.42 9.21
C LYS A 224 -19.30 18.99 10.49
N LEU A 225 -18.02 18.71 10.77
CA LEU A 225 -17.35 19.28 11.94
C LEU A 225 -17.18 20.79 11.80
N TYR A 226 -16.80 21.28 10.62
CA TYR A 226 -16.73 22.73 10.36
C TYR A 226 -18.10 23.39 10.42
N GLU A 227 -19.15 22.77 9.85
CA GLU A 227 -20.53 23.26 9.94
C GLU A 227 -20.99 23.35 11.41
N ARG A 228 -20.69 22.32 12.23
CA ARG A 228 -21.01 22.34 13.67
C ARG A 228 -20.27 23.46 14.39
N LEU A 229 -18.99 23.64 14.11
CA LEU A 229 -18.19 24.73 14.70
C LEU A 229 -18.77 26.11 14.34
N GLU A 230 -19.12 26.31 13.07
CA GLU A 230 -19.73 27.54 12.56
C GLU A 230 -21.10 27.82 13.21
N MET A 231 -21.92 26.79 13.38
CA MET A 231 -23.19 26.86 14.10
C MET A 231 -23.00 27.23 15.57
N THR A 232 -22.05 26.59 16.27
CA THR A 232 -21.74 26.92 17.67
C THR A 232 -21.29 28.36 17.80
N VAL A 233 -20.39 28.83 16.93
CA VAL A 233 -19.95 30.23 16.97
C VAL A 233 -21.10 31.19 16.67
N SER A 234 -21.92 30.89 15.67
CA SER A 234 -23.08 31.73 15.32
C SER A 234 -24.06 31.84 16.49
N GLN A 235 -24.33 30.75 17.20
CA GLN A 235 -25.17 30.75 18.41
C GLN A 235 -24.58 31.63 19.52
N VAL A 236 -23.26 31.57 19.73
CA VAL A 236 -22.56 32.42 20.69
C VAL A 236 -22.67 33.90 20.30
N VAL A 237 -22.50 34.23 19.02
CA VAL A 237 -22.64 35.61 18.54
C VAL A 237 -24.08 36.10 18.74
N MET A 238 -25.08 35.28 18.42
CA MET A 238 -26.49 35.64 18.58
C MET A 238 -26.90 35.81 20.05
N SER A 239 -26.49 34.91 20.94
CA SER A 239 -26.80 35.03 22.38
C SER A 239 -26.19 36.29 22.99
N CYS A 240 -25.02 36.69 22.50
CA CYS A 240 -24.33 37.89 22.92
C CYS A 240 -24.95 39.20 22.37
N GLN A 241 -25.72 39.13 21.28
CA GLN A 241 -26.48 40.28 20.76
C GLN A 241 -27.81 40.48 21.51
N SER A 242 -28.36 39.41 22.10
CA SER A 242 -29.58 39.48 22.94
C SER A 242 -29.35 39.98 24.37
N ASP A 243 -28.11 39.97 24.89
CA ASP A 243 -27.76 40.39 26.26
C ASP A 243 -27.63 41.92 26.45
N VAL A 244 -28.18 42.74 25.55
CA VAL A 244 -28.13 44.21 25.62
C VAL A 244 -29.15 44.80 26.62
N GLN A 245 -29.90 44.00 27.37
CA GLN A 245 -30.69 44.51 28.50
C GLN A 245 -29.90 44.44 29.82
N PRO A 246 -29.55 45.59 30.43
CA PRO A 246 -28.87 45.59 31.72
C PRO A 246 -29.85 45.12 32.80
N ARG A 247 -29.65 43.94 33.37
CA ARG A 247 -30.27 43.58 34.65
C ARG A 247 -29.46 44.23 35.78
N ALA A 248 -30.19 44.83 36.73
CA ALA A 248 -29.66 45.68 37.79
C ALA A 248 -28.79 44.96 38.84
N ASP A 249 -28.65 43.64 38.77
CA ASP A 249 -27.84 42.86 39.69
C ASP A 249 -26.62 42.32 38.91
N GLY A 250 -25.47 42.95 39.12
CA GLY A 250 -24.21 42.77 38.38
C GLY A 250 -23.55 41.39 38.52
N VAL A 251 -24.26 40.32 38.21
CA VAL A 251 -23.75 38.96 38.11
C VAL A 251 -23.96 38.49 36.67
N TYR A 252 -22.89 38.58 35.87
CA TYR A 252 -22.82 37.94 34.57
C TYR A 252 -23.05 36.42 34.77
N MET A 253 -24.13 35.88 34.22
CA MET A 253 -24.30 34.44 34.10
C MET A 253 -23.09 33.89 33.34
N LYS A 254 -22.39 32.94 33.96
CA LYS A 254 -21.17 32.32 33.44
C LYS A 254 -21.35 31.87 31.99
N GLN A 255 -20.57 32.49 31.10
CA GLN A 255 -20.35 32.09 29.70
C GLN A 255 -19.57 30.76 29.56
N ASP A 256 -19.41 29.99 30.64
CA ASP A 256 -18.52 28.81 30.72
C ASP A 256 -18.92 27.69 29.75
N GLY A 257 -20.22 27.41 29.58
CA GLY A 257 -20.69 26.26 28.76
C GLY A 257 -20.42 26.39 27.25
N PHE A 258 -20.40 27.61 26.71
CA PHE A 258 -20.09 27.83 25.28
C PHE A 258 -18.60 27.71 24.98
N SER A 259 -17.76 28.13 25.93
CA SER A 259 -16.32 27.95 25.81
C SER A 259 -15.95 26.46 25.87
N GLU A 260 -16.64 25.68 26.69
CA GLU A 260 -16.49 24.21 26.74
C GLU A 260 -16.90 23.55 25.43
N GLU A 261 -18.01 23.95 24.80
CA GLU A 261 -18.45 23.39 23.52
C GLU A 261 -17.47 23.74 22.38
N ILE A 262 -16.98 24.98 22.29
CA ILE A 262 -15.95 25.36 21.30
C ILE A 262 -14.66 24.56 21.54
N VAL A 263 -14.25 24.39 22.80
CA VAL A 263 -13.09 23.55 23.17
C VAL A 263 -13.31 22.10 22.74
N ALA A 264 -14.50 21.53 22.97
CA ALA A 264 -14.83 20.17 22.55
C ALA A 264 -14.73 20.00 21.03
N ARG A 265 -15.30 20.93 20.25
CA ARG A 265 -15.23 20.89 18.77
C ARG A 265 -13.82 21.09 18.23
N LEU A 266 -13.03 21.98 18.84
CA LEU A 266 -11.62 22.15 18.48
C LEU A 266 -10.78 20.93 18.85
N THR A 267 -11.12 20.24 19.94
CA THR A 267 -10.48 18.98 20.33
C THR A 267 -10.81 17.86 19.35
N GLU A 268 -12.07 17.74 18.90
CA GLU A 268 -12.46 16.83 17.82
C GLU A 268 -11.65 17.10 16.54
N LEU A 269 -11.50 18.38 16.16
CA LEU A 269 -10.70 18.78 15.00
C LEU A 269 -9.22 18.44 15.16
N GLU A 270 -8.62 18.73 16.31
CA GLU A 270 -7.21 18.40 16.59
C GLU A 270 -6.99 16.89 16.50
N HIS A 271 -7.84 16.10 17.16
CA HIS A 271 -7.75 14.65 17.16
C HIS A 271 -7.88 14.09 15.75
N PHE A 272 -8.78 14.65 14.95
CA PHE A 272 -8.95 14.31 13.55
C PHE A 272 -7.68 14.60 12.73
N LEU A 273 -7.12 15.81 12.84
CA LEU A 273 -5.94 16.22 12.07
C LEU A 273 -4.72 15.34 12.40
N ILE A 274 -4.61 14.88 13.64
CA ILE A 274 -3.60 13.89 14.05
C ILE A 274 -3.88 12.53 13.40
N GLN A 275 -5.13 12.06 13.45
CA GLN A 275 -5.52 10.76 12.91
C GLN A 275 -5.35 10.68 11.39
N GLU A 276 -5.76 11.68 10.62
CA GLU A 276 -5.67 11.69 9.16
C GLU A 276 -4.23 11.45 8.65
N LEU A 277 -3.22 11.85 9.42
CA LEU A 277 -1.81 11.60 9.09
C LEU A 277 -1.43 10.10 9.13
N SER A 278 -2.29 9.21 9.65
CA SER A 278 -1.99 7.78 9.89
C SER A 278 -2.79 6.77 9.04
N TYR A 279 -3.87 7.17 8.36
CA TYR A 279 -4.91 6.24 7.88
C TYR A 279 -4.81 5.75 6.42
N ASN A 280 -3.79 6.17 5.67
CA ASN A 280 -3.73 5.96 4.22
C ASN A 280 -3.27 4.56 3.77
N GLU A 281 -3.10 3.62 4.69
CA GLU A 281 -2.57 2.29 4.37
C GLU A 281 -3.66 1.21 4.34
N VAL A 282 -3.60 0.35 3.32
CA VAL A 282 -4.54 -0.75 3.07
C VAL A 282 -4.64 -1.67 4.28
N GLN A 283 -3.51 -2.04 4.88
CA GLN A 283 -3.46 -2.96 6.01
C GLN A 283 -4.21 -2.46 7.25
N ASN A 284 -4.39 -1.15 7.39
CA ASN A 284 -5.07 -0.53 8.54
C ASN A 284 -6.61 -0.57 8.37
N LYS A 285 -7.11 -1.03 7.22
CA LYS A 285 -8.55 -1.18 6.95
C LYS A 285 -8.91 -2.67 7.02
N LEU A 286 -9.69 -3.06 8.04
CA LEU A 286 -10.03 -4.46 8.32
C LEU A 286 -10.60 -5.21 7.10
N LEU A 287 -11.58 -4.60 6.40
CA LEU A 287 -12.18 -5.20 5.20
C LEU A 287 -11.16 -5.37 4.06
N SER A 288 -10.23 -4.44 3.91
CA SER A 288 -9.18 -4.56 2.89
C SER A 288 -8.17 -5.64 3.25
N TRP A 289 -7.75 -5.66 4.51
CA TRP A 289 -6.86 -6.68 5.06
C TRP A 289 -7.41 -8.08 4.88
N ASP A 290 -8.67 -8.32 5.25
CA ASP A 290 -9.29 -9.65 5.17
C ASP A 290 -9.34 -10.16 3.73
N LYS A 291 -9.66 -9.27 2.76
CA LYS A 291 -9.67 -9.63 1.34
C LYS A 291 -8.29 -9.98 0.81
N VAL A 292 -7.27 -9.17 1.11
CA VAL A 292 -5.90 -9.42 0.66
C VAL A 292 -5.35 -10.68 1.31
N PHE A 293 -5.55 -10.85 2.62
CA PHE A 293 -5.08 -12.02 3.34
C PHE A 293 -5.75 -13.31 2.85
N LEU A 294 -7.05 -13.27 2.55
CA LEU A 294 -7.77 -14.41 1.96
C LEU A 294 -7.16 -14.79 0.60
N ALA A 295 -6.96 -13.82 -0.29
CA ALA A 295 -6.36 -14.06 -1.61
C ALA A 295 -4.95 -14.63 -1.51
N VAL A 296 -4.10 -14.06 -0.64
CA VAL A 296 -2.74 -14.57 -0.38
C VAL A 296 -2.78 -15.99 0.17
N ARG A 297 -3.68 -16.27 1.12
CA ARG A 297 -3.81 -17.60 1.72
C ARG A 297 -4.25 -18.63 0.68
N GLN A 298 -5.23 -18.31 -0.15
CA GLN A 298 -5.70 -19.23 -1.18
C GLN A 298 -4.62 -19.45 -2.24
N GLU A 299 -4.04 -18.39 -2.80
CA GLU A 299 -3.14 -18.51 -3.96
C GLU A 299 -1.70 -18.92 -3.62
N LEU A 300 -1.19 -18.62 -2.40
CA LEU A 300 0.23 -18.79 -2.06
C LEU A 300 0.48 -19.76 -0.89
N SER A 301 -0.55 -20.31 -0.24
CA SER A 301 -0.36 -21.34 0.80
C SER A 301 0.33 -22.60 0.27
N SER A 302 0.09 -22.93 -1.00
CA SER A 302 0.66 -24.11 -1.64
C SER A 302 2.08 -23.90 -2.17
N ALA A 303 2.59 -22.65 -2.18
CA ALA A 303 3.95 -22.35 -2.58
C ALA A 303 4.98 -22.88 -1.55
N SER A 304 6.20 -23.16 -2.01
CA SER A 304 7.27 -23.56 -1.10
C SER A 304 7.63 -22.42 -0.14
N SER A 305 7.94 -22.78 1.10
CA SER A 305 8.37 -21.85 2.15
C SER A 305 9.58 -21.03 1.71
N GLU A 306 10.53 -21.65 1.01
CA GLU A 306 11.72 -20.97 0.46
C GLU A 306 11.37 -19.91 -0.59
N ASN A 307 10.43 -20.21 -1.50
CA ASN A 307 10.00 -19.25 -2.51
C ASN A 307 9.22 -18.09 -1.88
N VAL A 308 8.40 -18.37 -0.86
CA VAL A 308 7.69 -17.32 -0.12
C VAL A 308 8.67 -16.44 0.67
N ASP A 309 9.71 -17.01 1.27
CA ASP A 309 10.77 -16.22 1.91
C ASP A 309 11.52 -15.33 0.91
N ALA A 310 11.82 -15.86 -0.28
CA ALA A 310 12.41 -15.07 -1.35
C ALA A 310 11.49 -13.91 -1.75
N LEU A 311 10.18 -14.17 -1.89
CA LEU A 311 9.18 -13.17 -2.22
C LEU A 311 9.06 -12.09 -1.12
N ILE A 312 9.03 -12.49 0.14
CA ILE A 312 9.04 -11.56 1.29
C ILE A 312 10.28 -10.66 1.24
N ARG A 313 11.47 -11.22 0.96
CA ARG A 313 12.70 -10.42 0.82
C ARG A 313 12.60 -9.40 -0.32
N LEU A 314 12.06 -9.81 -1.47
CA LEU A 314 11.83 -8.92 -2.61
C LEU A 314 10.86 -7.80 -2.25
N LEU A 315 9.70 -8.13 -1.68
CA LEU A 315 8.69 -7.14 -1.31
C LEU A 315 9.19 -6.19 -0.20
N LYS A 316 9.99 -6.67 0.75
CA LYS A 316 10.69 -5.82 1.74
C LYS A 316 11.69 -4.86 1.09
N HIS A 317 12.34 -5.27 0.01
CA HIS A 317 13.19 -4.37 -0.76
C HIS A 317 12.34 -3.28 -1.42
N GLY A 318 11.27 -3.67 -2.12
CA GLY A 318 10.33 -2.73 -2.73
C GLY A 318 9.68 -1.78 -1.72
N HIS A 319 9.32 -2.27 -0.52
CA HIS A 319 8.80 -1.46 0.59
C HIS A 319 9.78 -0.33 0.94
N ARG A 320 11.07 -0.64 1.13
CA ARG A 320 12.11 0.38 1.42
C ARG A 320 12.25 1.38 0.28
N VAL A 321 12.28 0.92 -0.96
CA VAL A 321 12.38 1.80 -2.14
C VAL A 321 11.21 2.79 -2.18
N ARG A 322 9.99 2.28 -1.96
CA ARG A 322 8.76 3.07 -2.02
C ARG A 322 8.58 4.00 -0.83
N ARG A 323 8.70 3.49 0.39
CA ARG A 323 8.38 4.23 1.61
C ARG A 323 9.48 5.18 2.06
N ASN A 324 10.71 5.02 1.59
CA ASN A 324 11.78 5.99 1.84
C ASN A 324 11.79 7.13 0.80
N LEU A 325 11.01 7.01 -0.29
CA LEU A 325 10.97 8.04 -1.33
C LEU A 325 10.31 9.35 -0.86
N PRO A 326 9.21 9.33 -0.08
CA PRO A 326 8.70 10.55 0.56
C PRO A 326 9.74 11.29 1.40
N VAL A 327 10.57 10.55 2.16
CA VAL A 327 11.68 11.14 2.95
C VAL A 327 12.68 11.85 2.04
N PHE A 328 13.02 11.24 0.91
CA PHE A 328 13.89 11.85 -0.09
C PHE A 328 13.28 13.14 -0.66
N HIS A 329 12.00 13.12 -1.05
CA HIS A 329 11.33 14.30 -1.56
C HIS A 329 11.19 15.41 -0.53
N HIS A 330 10.91 15.06 0.73
CA HIS A 330 10.86 16.04 1.82
C HIS A 330 12.23 16.70 2.04
N ALA A 331 13.32 15.93 2.01
CA ALA A 331 14.68 16.47 2.09
C ALA A 331 15.00 17.45 0.95
N TYR A 332 14.64 17.08 -0.29
CA TYR A 332 14.82 17.92 -1.47
C TYR A 332 13.97 19.19 -1.39
N TYR A 333 12.68 19.06 -1.06
CA TYR A 333 11.76 20.19 -0.87
C TYR A 333 12.32 21.15 0.18
N LEU A 334 12.71 20.64 1.35
CA LEU A 334 13.24 21.47 2.44
C LEU A 334 14.46 22.29 1.99
N MET A 335 15.44 21.67 1.34
CA MET A 335 16.67 22.37 0.97
C MET A 335 16.50 23.33 -0.20
N THR A 336 15.52 23.09 -1.08
CA THR A 336 15.19 24.04 -2.16
C THR A 336 14.35 25.22 -1.67
N GLN A 337 13.53 25.00 -0.63
CA GLN A 337 12.65 26.00 -0.04
C GLN A 337 13.25 26.81 1.11
N THR A 338 14.51 26.57 1.44
CA THR A 338 15.25 27.31 2.46
C THR A 338 16.39 28.11 1.84
N ASN A 339 16.62 29.33 2.33
CA ASN A 339 17.80 30.11 1.96
C ASN A 339 19.04 29.68 2.77
N GLU A 340 20.22 30.18 2.42
CA GLU A 340 21.47 29.77 3.10
C GLU A 340 21.50 30.07 4.61
N ARG A 341 20.82 31.12 5.07
CA ARG A 341 20.72 31.43 6.51
C ARG A 341 19.81 30.43 7.21
N GLU A 342 18.67 30.11 6.61
CA GLU A 342 17.73 29.11 7.12
C GLU A 342 18.36 27.71 7.15
N LYS A 343 19.07 27.31 6.10
CA LYS A 343 19.81 26.03 6.06
C LYS A 343 20.80 25.92 7.20
N LYS A 344 21.56 26.98 7.49
CA LYS A 344 22.50 27.00 8.63
C LYS A 344 21.80 26.72 9.95
N ILE A 345 20.64 27.36 10.19
CA ILE A 345 19.82 27.13 11.37
C ILE A 345 19.34 25.68 11.43
N VAL A 346 18.78 25.16 10.33
CA VAL A 346 18.30 23.78 10.25
C VAL A 346 19.41 22.79 10.60
N PHE A 347 20.59 22.91 9.99
CA PHE A 347 21.71 21.99 10.25
C PHE A 347 22.34 22.15 11.64
N GLU A 348 22.27 23.34 12.24
CA GLU A 348 22.72 23.57 13.62
C GLU A 348 21.81 22.86 14.62
N VAL A 349 20.49 23.05 14.51
CA VAL A 349 19.49 22.34 15.33
C VAL A 349 19.60 20.83 15.12
N MET A 350 19.73 20.39 13.87
CA MET A 350 19.89 18.98 13.53
C MET A 350 21.13 18.37 14.16
N ARG A 351 22.26 19.10 14.21
CA ARG A 351 23.48 18.64 14.87
C ARG A 351 23.28 18.46 16.37
N HIS A 352 22.52 19.35 17.02
CA HIS A 352 22.19 19.21 18.44
C HIS A 352 21.38 17.95 18.69
N LYS A 353 20.27 17.78 17.96
CA LYS A 353 19.40 16.59 18.07
C LYS A 353 20.13 15.28 17.75
N LEU A 354 21.04 15.27 16.78
CA LEU A 354 21.86 14.09 16.48
C LEU A 354 22.75 13.69 17.66
N LYS A 355 23.31 14.64 18.42
CA LYS A 355 24.11 14.33 19.62
C LYS A 355 23.26 13.69 20.72
N GLU A 356 22.00 14.07 20.82
CA GLU A 356 21.05 13.45 21.75
C GLU A 356 20.75 12.01 21.31
N LEU A 357 20.38 11.82 20.04
CA LEU A 357 20.10 10.50 19.46
C LEU A 357 21.28 9.52 19.56
N GLN A 358 22.52 10.03 19.50
CA GLN A 358 23.72 9.20 19.65
C GLN A 358 23.74 8.42 20.98
N LYS A 359 23.11 8.95 22.04
CA LYS A 359 23.08 8.31 23.37
C LYS A 359 22.03 7.20 23.47
N GLU A 360 20.99 7.24 22.62
CA GLU A 360 19.81 6.39 22.72
C GLU A 360 19.77 5.29 21.66
N MET A 361 20.64 5.37 20.64
CA MET A 361 20.61 4.52 19.45
C MET A 361 21.87 3.65 19.31
N PRO A 362 21.76 2.42 18.76
CA PRO A 362 22.92 1.63 18.37
C PRO A 362 23.87 2.35 17.41
N THR A 363 25.18 2.22 17.62
CA THR A 363 26.22 2.94 16.87
C THR A 363 26.10 2.76 15.35
N HIS A 364 25.80 1.55 14.88
CA HIS A 364 25.68 1.27 13.44
C HIS A 364 24.48 2.00 12.79
N ALA A 365 23.38 2.16 13.53
CA ALA A 365 22.18 2.87 13.07
C ALA A 365 22.44 4.38 13.07
N PHE A 366 23.08 4.88 14.13
CA PHE A 366 23.49 6.28 14.22
C PHE A 366 24.42 6.70 13.07
N GLU A 367 25.46 5.91 12.76
CA GLU A 367 26.38 6.24 11.67
C GLU A 367 25.70 6.29 10.31
N ARG A 368 24.68 5.45 10.07
CA ARG A 368 23.86 5.53 8.84
C ARG A 368 23.04 6.81 8.75
N ILE A 369 22.36 7.20 9.84
CA ILE A 369 21.61 8.47 9.91
C ILE A 369 22.58 9.64 9.69
N ARG A 370 23.73 9.63 10.36
CA ARG A 370 24.77 10.65 10.25
C ARG A 370 25.33 10.77 8.84
N GLU A 371 25.55 9.64 8.14
CA GLU A 371 25.98 9.63 6.73
C GLU A 371 24.94 10.35 5.86
N ILE A 372 23.66 10.00 5.98
CA ILE A 372 22.57 10.64 5.24
C ILE A 372 22.51 12.14 5.53
N THR A 373 22.55 12.56 6.80
CA THR A 373 22.53 13.98 7.15
C THR A 373 23.73 14.75 6.56
N LYS A 374 24.94 14.18 6.62
CA LYS A 374 26.13 14.79 6.02
C LYS A 374 26.00 14.93 4.50
N LEU A 375 25.48 13.91 3.84
CA LEU A 375 25.24 13.94 2.39
C LEU A 375 24.22 15.01 2.03
N THR A 376 23.09 15.07 2.74
CA THR A 376 22.08 16.13 2.57
C THR A 376 22.69 17.52 2.75
N GLN A 377 23.53 17.70 3.77
CA GLN A 377 24.23 18.97 3.99
C GLN A 377 25.17 19.32 2.82
N ALA A 378 25.95 18.35 2.33
CA ALA A 378 26.90 18.55 1.24
C ALA A 378 26.22 18.95 -0.09
N ILE A 379 25.02 18.44 -0.35
CA ILE A 379 24.26 18.73 -1.58
C ILE A 379 23.19 19.81 -1.39
N SER A 380 23.04 20.38 -0.20
CA SER A 380 21.96 21.31 0.15
C SER A 380 21.86 22.58 -0.72
N ARG A 381 22.94 22.94 -1.43
CA ARG A 381 22.97 24.08 -2.37
C ARG A 381 22.52 23.73 -3.78
N GLN A 382 22.38 22.45 -4.09
CA GLN A 382 21.98 21.97 -5.41
C GLN A 382 20.47 22.11 -5.57
N THR A 383 20.03 22.77 -6.63
CA THR A 383 18.61 22.97 -6.92
C THR A 383 18.06 21.96 -7.91
N LEU A 384 18.92 21.34 -8.72
CA LEU A 384 18.53 20.36 -9.72
C LEU A 384 18.22 19.00 -9.09
N TYR A 385 17.01 18.51 -9.32
CA TYR A 385 16.53 17.23 -8.78
C TYR A 385 17.43 16.03 -9.17
N LYS A 386 17.97 16.03 -10.39
CA LYS A 386 18.86 14.96 -10.86
C LYS A 386 20.13 14.80 -10.00
N VAL A 387 20.68 15.90 -9.50
CA VAL A 387 21.88 15.84 -8.62
C VAL A 387 21.54 15.15 -7.30
N TRP A 388 20.32 15.34 -6.81
CA TRP A 388 19.82 14.70 -5.60
C TRP A 388 19.57 13.22 -5.80
N THR A 389 18.96 12.82 -6.91
CA THR A 389 18.72 11.40 -7.23
C THR A 389 20.04 10.63 -7.32
N ASP A 390 21.03 11.21 -8.01
CA ASP A 390 22.33 10.56 -8.23
C ASP A 390 23.14 10.39 -6.93
N ARG A 391 22.98 11.31 -5.97
CA ARG A 391 23.81 11.36 -4.75
C ARG A 391 23.17 10.81 -3.49
N LEU A 392 21.84 10.91 -3.35
CA LEU A 392 21.13 10.60 -2.10
C LEU A 392 20.13 9.44 -2.22
N LEU A 393 19.38 9.35 -3.32
CA LEU A 393 18.28 8.39 -3.45
C LEU A 393 18.74 6.93 -3.27
N GLY A 394 19.85 6.54 -3.90
CA GLY A 394 20.40 5.19 -3.78
C GLY A 394 20.87 4.82 -2.37
N LYS A 395 21.19 5.81 -1.53
CA LYS A 395 21.57 5.60 -0.11
C LYS A 395 20.33 5.49 0.77
N LEU A 396 19.34 6.36 0.56
CA LEU A 396 18.07 6.32 1.28
C LEU A 396 17.28 5.03 1.01
N THR A 397 17.20 4.57 -0.24
CA THR A 397 16.48 3.32 -0.60
C THR A 397 17.08 2.05 0.00
N LYS A 398 18.35 2.08 0.42
CA LYS A 398 19.02 0.98 1.12
C LYS A 398 18.85 1.03 2.64
N LEU A 399 18.44 2.18 3.17
CA LEU A 399 18.25 2.40 4.59
C LEU A 399 17.01 1.61 5.09
N PRO A 400 17.08 0.95 6.27
CA PRO A 400 15.88 0.46 6.95
C PRO A 400 14.83 1.57 7.10
N HIS A 401 13.55 1.24 6.90
CA HIS A 401 12.49 2.24 6.82
C HIS A 401 12.32 3.03 8.14
N ASP A 402 12.44 2.36 9.28
CA ASP A 402 12.48 2.94 10.62
C ASP A 402 13.57 4.01 10.78
N LEU A 403 14.76 3.75 10.25
CA LEU A 403 15.84 4.75 10.25
C LEU A 403 15.57 5.88 9.27
N ALA A 404 14.95 5.61 8.12
CA ALA A 404 14.52 6.66 7.19
C ALA A 404 13.47 7.58 7.80
N MET A 405 12.50 7.02 8.53
CA MET A 405 11.51 7.80 9.28
C MET A 405 12.14 8.63 10.41
N THR A 406 13.21 8.12 11.04
CA THR A 406 13.97 8.89 12.02
C THR A 406 14.67 10.09 11.36
N VAL A 407 15.26 9.89 10.17
CA VAL A 407 15.84 10.98 9.37
C VAL A 407 14.77 12.00 9.00
N ASP A 408 13.60 11.54 8.56
CA ASP A 408 12.48 12.39 8.18
C ASP A 408 11.96 13.23 9.35
N GLY A 409 11.70 12.59 10.50
CA GLY A 409 11.28 13.27 11.72
C GLY A 409 12.30 14.30 12.20
N LEU A 410 13.59 13.99 12.10
CA LEU A 410 14.66 14.93 12.39
C LEU A 410 14.63 16.14 11.45
N MET A 411 14.47 15.93 10.15
CA MET A 411 14.34 17.03 9.17
C MET A 411 13.08 17.87 9.43
N ALA A 412 11.95 17.21 9.66
CA ALA A 412 10.67 17.85 9.95
C ALA A 412 10.81 18.76 11.17
N ASP A 413 11.30 18.24 12.29
CA ASP A 413 11.48 18.99 13.52
C ASP A 413 12.41 20.20 13.36
N CYS A 414 13.55 20.02 12.69
CA CYS A 414 14.55 21.08 12.56
C CYS A 414 14.11 22.20 11.62
N SER A 415 13.17 21.92 10.71
CA SER A 415 12.68 22.85 9.70
C SER A 415 11.29 23.40 9.97
N ARG A 416 10.53 22.77 10.88
CA ARG A 416 9.12 23.05 11.15
C ARG A 416 8.82 24.53 11.29
N ALA A 417 9.55 25.22 12.16
CA ALA A 417 9.31 26.64 12.42
C ALA A 417 9.48 27.52 11.16
N ILE A 418 10.41 27.17 10.27
CA ILE A 418 10.71 27.92 9.04
C ILE A 418 9.63 27.64 8.00
N LEU A 419 9.38 26.37 7.68
CA LEU A 419 8.41 25.98 6.65
C LEU A 419 6.99 26.39 7.03
N LEU A 420 6.58 26.18 8.29
CA LEU A 420 5.25 26.58 8.74
C LEU A 420 5.07 28.09 8.66
N LYS A 421 6.08 28.89 9.02
CA LYS A 421 6.00 30.35 8.90
C LYS A 421 5.80 30.80 7.45
N LYS A 422 6.50 30.19 6.49
CA LYS A 422 6.34 30.52 5.06
C LYS A 422 4.99 30.07 4.53
N MET A 423 4.58 28.84 4.83
CA MET A 423 3.29 28.28 4.43
C MET A 423 2.13 29.11 5.00
N ASP A 424 2.23 29.50 6.26
CA ASP A 424 1.21 30.31 6.94
C ASP A 424 1.14 31.75 6.39
N ALA A 425 2.25 32.30 5.89
CA ALA A 425 2.25 33.62 5.24
C ALA A 425 1.55 33.63 3.87
N VAL A 426 1.58 32.49 3.14
CA VAL A 426 1.03 32.38 1.78
C VAL A 426 -0.37 31.79 1.79
N CYS A 427 -0.59 30.76 2.59
CA CYS A 427 -1.78 29.93 2.54
C CYS A 427 -2.68 30.06 3.79
N ALA A 428 -2.48 31.02 4.70
CA ALA A 428 -3.22 31.15 5.97
C ALA A 428 -4.64 30.57 5.88
N ASP A 429 -4.91 29.46 6.60
CA ASP A 429 -6.24 28.83 6.54
C ASP A 429 -7.24 29.76 7.19
N TYR A 430 -7.92 30.55 6.37
CA TYR A 430 -8.96 31.42 6.86
C TYR A 430 -10.17 30.60 7.31
N ARG A 431 -10.36 29.32 7.00
CA ARG A 431 -11.67 28.71 7.30
C ARG A 431 -11.95 28.58 8.81
N VAL A 432 -11.04 27.98 9.57
CA VAL A 432 -11.18 27.88 11.04
C VAL A 432 -11.04 29.25 11.70
N GLN A 433 -10.14 30.08 11.18
CA GLN A 433 -9.90 31.40 11.74
C GLN A 433 -11.08 32.34 11.51
N THR A 434 -11.64 32.41 10.31
CA THR A 434 -12.86 33.13 9.94
C THR A 434 -14.07 32.63 10.73
N ILE A 435 -14.21 31.30 10.92
CA ILE A 435 -15.29 30.78 11.77
C ILE A 435 -15.18 31.33 13.20
N LEU A 436 -13.96 31.45 13.76
CA LEU A 436 -13.75 31.84 15.16
C LEU A 436 -13.44 33.32 15.39
N ASP A 437 -13.12 34.09 14.34
CA ASP A 437 -12.81 35.52 14.42
C ASP A 437 -13.92 36.33 15.14
N PRO A 438 -15.23 36.07 14.93
CA PRO A 438 -16.30 36.78 15.64
C PRO A 438 -16.27 36.63 17.16
N VAL A 439 -15.65 35.57 17.68
CA VAL A 439 -15.61 35.25 19.12
C VAL A 439 -14.19 35.26 19.68
N ARG A 440 -13.20 35.67 18.89
CA ARG A 440 -11.77 35.55 19.21
C ARG A 440 -11.37 36.14 20.55
N ASP A 441 -11.86 37.35 20.86
CA ASP A 441 -11.54 38.05 22.11
C ASP A 441 -12.18 37.40 23.34
N ARG A 442 -13.20 36.56 23.12
CA ARG A 442 -13.99 35.88 24.16
C ARG A 442 -13.56 34.42 24.37
N LEU A 443 -12.71 33.89 23.50
CA LEU A 443 -12.14 32.56 23.68
C LEU A 443 -11.26 32.52 24.95
N ASN A 444 -11.48 31.51 25.79
CA ASN A 444 -10.59 31.23 26.92
C ASN A 444 -9.18 30.80 26.43
N LEU A 445 -8.23 30.72 27.37
CA LEU A 445 -6.84 30.38 27.04
C LEU A 445 -6.71 29.00 26.37
N ASP A 446 -7.51 28.02 26.80
CA ASP A 446 -7.48 26.66 26.27
C ASP A 446 -7.95 26.58 24.81
N ALA A 447 -9.05 27.25 24.48
CA ALA A 447 -9.55 27.36 23.12
C ALA A 447 -8.53 28.06 22.20
N ARG A 448 -7.89 29.13 22.67
CA ARG A 448 -6.82 29.83 21.93
C ARG A 448 -5.61 28.91 21.69
N ASN A 449 -5.22 28.13 22.68
CA ASN A 449 -4.12 27.17 22.57
C ASN A 449 -4.45 26.02 21.61
N LEU A 450 -5.68 25.49 21.67
CA LEU A 450 -6.18 24.47 20.73
C LEU A 450 -6.23 24.99 19.31
N LEU A 451 -6.76 26.19 19.10
CA LEU A 451 -6.80 26.84 17.79
C LEU A 451 -5.40 27.01 17.20
N ARG A 452 -4.44 27.47 18.01
CA ARG A 452 -3.04 27.59 17.60
C ARG A 452 -2.46 26.24 17.19
N ARG A 453 -2.74 25.16 17.95
CA ARG A 453 -2.29 23.80 17.61
C ARG A 453 -2.93 23.29 16.32
N ALA A 454 -4.24 23.43 16.17
CA ALA A 454 -4.96 23.04 14.95
C ALA A 454 -4.41 23.78 13.71
N ARG A 455 -4.13 25.09 13.81
CA ARG A 455 -3.52 25.86 12.72
C ARG A 455 -2.12 25.34 12.34
N LEU A 456 -1.30 25.00 13.33
CA LEU A 456 0.03 24.42 13.08
C LEU A 456 -0.07 23.03 12.42
N LEU A 457 -1.05 22.21 12.81
CA LEU A 457 -1.31 20.91 12.20
C LEU A 457 -1.79 21.06 10.75
N LEU A 458 -2.71 22.00 10.47
CA LEU A 458 -3.18 22.31 9.12
C LEU A 458 -2.04 22.82 8.23
N ALA A 459 -1.23 23.76 8.73
CA ALA A 459 -0.07 24.25 8.00
C ALA A 459 0.94 23.12 7.73
N SER A 460 1.16 22.22 8.68
CA SER A 460 2.02 21.04 8.49
C SER A 460 1.48 20.12 7.41
N LYS A 461 0.17 19.84 7.43
CA LYS A 461 -0.51 19.02 6.42
C LYS A 461 -0.34 19.62 5.02
N ARG A 462 -0.47 20.93 4.88
CA ARG A 462 -0.30 21.62 3.58
C ARG A 462 1.12 21.55 3.06
N VAL A 463 2.12 21.63 3.93
CA VAL A 463 3.52 21.38 3.53
C VAL A 463 3.66 19.96 3.00
N THR A 464 3.09 18.96 3.69
CA THR A 464 3.07 17.58 3.20
C THR A 464 2.37 17.45 1.85
N ASP A 465 1.20 18.08 1.67
CA ASP A 465 0.46 18.07 0.41
C ASP A 465 1.27 18.77 -0.72
N GLU A 466 1.99 19.85 -0.41
CA GLU A 466 2.86 20.53 -1.36
C GLU A 466 4.06 19.67 -1.78
N VAL A 467 4.68 18.95 -0.84
CA VAL A 467 5.72 17.96 -1.15
C VAL A 467 5.18 16.88 -2.08
N HIS A 468 3.93 16.45 -1.90
CA HIS A 468 3.28 15.47 -2.78
C HIS A 468 3.03 16.03 -4.19
N ILE A 469 2.55 17.27 -4.30
CA ILE A 469 2.35 17.94 -5.59
C ILE A 469 3.70 18.10 -6.31
N MET A 470 4.75 18.53 -5.60
CA MET A 470 6.11 18.62 -6.13
C MET A 470 6.59 17.26 -6.63
N ALA A 471 6.47 16.21 -5.83
CA ALA A 471 6.87 14.85 -6.20
C ALA A 471 6.18 14.41 -7.50
N LYS A 472 4.87 14.62 -7.61
CA LYS A 472 4.10 14.34 -8.84
C LYS A 472 4.66 15.08 -10.05
N MET A 473 4.95 16.38 -9.92
CA MET A 473 5.52 17.16 -11.01
C MET A 473 6.89 16.64 -11.44
N LEU A 474 7.71 16.18 -10.49
CA LEU A 474 9.02 15.59 -10.76
C LEU A 474 8.90 14.25 -11.50
N PHE A 475 7.97 13.37 -11.12
CA PHE A 475 7.74 12.10 -11.82
C PHE A 475 7.31 12.27 -13.29
N HIS A 476 6.51 13.28 -13.57
CA HIS A 476 6.05 13.58 -14.91
C HIS A 476 7.07 14.38 -15.74
N ASN A 477 8.29 14.58 -15.23
CA ASN A 477 9.32 15.44 -15.81
C ASN A 477 8.80 16.85 -16.13
N ALA A 478 7.80 17.33 -15.39
CA ALA A 478 7.18 18.62 -15.63
C ALA A 478 8.09 19.79 -15.21
N PHE A 479 9.10 19.53 -14.36
CA PHE A 479 10.04 20.54 -13.91
C PHE A 479 11.39 19.95 -13.48
N ALA A 480 12.48 20.71 -13.64
CA ALA A 480 13.84 20.29 -13.29
C ALA A 480 14.43 20.98 -12.04
N ASP A 481 13.97 22.20 -11.71
CA ASP A 481 14.46 23.02 -10.60
C ASP A 481 13.32 23.54 -9.71
N PHE A 482 13.16 22.99 -8.52
CA PHE A 482 12.05 23.38 -7.65
C PHE A 482 12.28 24.72 -6.91
N SER A 483 13.48 25.30 -6.97
CA SER A 483 13.78 26.57 -6.29
C SER A 483 13.07 27.78 -6.87
N LEU A 484 12.43 27.64 -8.04
CA LEU A 484 11.65 28.69 -8.68
C LEU A 484 10.25 28.92 -8.06
N PHE A 485 9.84 28.06 -7.12
CA PHE A 485 8.57 28.17 -6.40
C PHE A 485 8.81 28.62 -4.97
N ASN A 486 7.93 29.46 -4.44
CA ASN A 486 7.86 29.71 -3.00
C ASN A 486 6.98 28.66 -2.33
N VAL A 487 7.24 28.41 -1.05
CA VAL A 487 6.37 27.60 -0.17
C VAL A 487 4.92 28.11 -0.26
N GLY A 488 4.00 27.23 -0.61
CA GLY A 488 2.57 27.51 -0.77
C GLY A 488 2.12 27.73 -2.21
N ASP A 489 3.02 28.08 -3.14
CA ASP A 489 2.66 28.41 -4.53
C ASP A 489 2.01 27.23 -5.25
N LEU A 490 2.56 26.02 -5.08
CA LEU A 490 2.02 24.84 -5.75
C LEU A 490 0.68 24.42 -5.15
N TYR A 491 0.55 24.54 -3.82
CA TYR A 491 -0.69 24.24 -3.12
C TYR A 491 -1.84 25.15 -3.57
N LEU A 492 -1.60 26.47 -3.67
CA LEU A 492 -2.59 27.42 -4.17
C LEU A 492 -2.98 27.15 -5.63
N ARG A 493 -1.99 26.85 -6.49
CA ARG A 493 -2.26 26.47 -7.89
C ARG A 493 -3.14 25.23 -7.97
N PHE A 494 -2.84 24.21 -7.17
CA PHE A 494 -3.65 23.00 -7.11
C PHE A 494 -5.10 23.29 -6.70
N LEU A 495 -5.32 24.05 -5.61
CA LEU A 495 -6.67 24.45 -5.18
C LEU A 495 -7.43 25.22 -6.28
N SER A 496 -6.75 26.09 -7.02
CA SER A 496 -7.37 26.85 -8.12
C SER A 496 -7.83 25.98 -9.30
N LEU A 497 -7.20 24.82 -9.49
CA LEU A 497 -7.57 23.85 -10.53
C LEU A 497 -8.74 22.98 -10.06
N VAL A 498 -8.72 22.55 -8.80
CA VAL A 498 -9.79 21.74 -8.20
C VAL A 498 -11.09 22.52 -8.13
N ASN A 499 -11.07 23.80 -7.76
CA ASN A 499 -12.27 24.64 -7.66
C ASN A 499 -12.86 25.05 -9.03
N LYS A 500 -12.19 24.75 -10.15
CA LYS A 500 -12.67 25.02 -11.51
C LYS A 500 -13.31 23.79 -12.18
N GLN A 501 -13.19 22.63 -11.57
CA GLN A 501 -13.88 21.39 -11.94
C GLN A 501 -15.16 21.27 -11.12
#